data_AF-A0A2G8ED42-F1
#
_entry.id   AF-A0A2G8ED42-F1
#
_cell.length_a   1.000
_cell.length_b   1.000
_cell.length_c   1.000
_cell.angle_alpha   90.00
_cell.angle_beta   90.00
_cell.angle_gamma   90.00
#
_symmetry.space_group_name_H-M   'P 1'
#
loop_
_entity.id
_entity.type
_entity.pdbx_description
1 polymer ?
#
loop_
_entity_poly.entity_id
_entity_poly.type
_entity_poly.pdbx_seq_one_letter_code
_entity_poly.pdbx_strand_id
1 'polypeptide(L)'
;HIPPEKINAYMSKYPFKSFDDIPEDKSWLQYPSLQEMEFYLPPVAQVADHHQLPEIMRKKPVVTTINGFTLLKSLGVQAFNIDPRRWHKIKTYLSKGKIEYPQMSDDGQRIIDGRHRTLLIMQIYKVTNVPVFYLKRKDMVL
;
A
#
# COMPACT_ATOMS: atom_id res chain seq x y z
N HIS A 1 35.08 -4.84 9.90
CA HIS A 1 34.70 -3.95 8.78
C HIS A 1 33.71 -4.69 7.88
N ILE A 2 32.54 -4.11 7.58
CA ILE A 2 31.56 -4.71 6.67
C ILE A 2 32.00 -4.40 5.24
N PRO A 3 32.10 -5.39 4.33
CA PRO A 3 32.49 -5.15 2.94
C PRO A 3 31.57 -4.11 2.28
N PRO A 4 32.10 -3.17 1.47
CA PRO A 4 31.30 -2.12 0.81
C PRO A 4 30.11 -2.65 0.02
N GLU A 5 30.26 -3.82 -0.58
CA GLU A 5 29.22 -4.53 -1.34
C GLU A 5 28.03 -4.95 -0.47
N LYS A 6 28.27 -5.23 0.82
CA LYS A 6 27.24 -5.56 1.81
C LYS A 6 26.64 -4.32 2.48
N ILE A 7 27.28 -3.15 2.38
CA ILE A 7 26.72 -1.89 2.91
C ILE A 7 25.39 -1.56 2.22
N ASN A 8 25.32 -1.70 0.89
CA ASN A 8 24.06 -1.50 0.16
C ASN A 8 22.97 -2.51 0.50
N ALA A 9 23.33 -3.75 0.83
CA ALA A 9 22.38 -4.78 1.24
C ALA A 9 21.81 -4.51 2.64
N TYR A 10 22.65 -4.08 3.59
CA TYR A 10 22.24 -3.73 4.96
C TYR A 10 21.57 -2.35 5.07
N MET A 11 21.81 -1.44 4.13
CA MET A 11 21.16 -0.12 4.04
C MET A 11 19.80 -0.15 3.31
N SER A 12 19.34 -1.33 2.85
CA SER A 12 18.19 -1.41 1.95
C SER A 12 16.84 -1.33 2.67
N LYS A 13 16.74 -1.84 3.90
CA LYS A 13 15.51 -1.77 4.72
C LYS A 13 15.80 -1.77 6.22
N TYR A 14 15.00 -1.02 6.98
CA TYR A 14 15.05 -0.89 8.42
C TYR A 14 13.91 -1.68 9.07
N PRO A 15 14.20 -2.76 9.83
CA PRO A 15 13.19 -3.52 10.52
C PRO A 15 12.78 -2.83 11.83
N PHE A 16 11.48 -2.72 12.07
CA PHE A 16 10.88 -2.32 13.35
C PHE A 16 10.11 -3.49 13.95
N LYS A 17 9.96 -3.53 15.29
CA LYS A 17 9.26 -4.64 15.95
C LYS A 17 7.74 -4.45 15.93
N SER A 18 7.30 -3.20 15.91
CA SER A 18 5.89 -2.80 15.89
C SER A 18 5.65 -1.63 14.94
N PHE A 19 4.38 -1.29 14.74
CA PHE A 19 3.99 -0.07 14.05
C PHE A 19 4.40 1.19 14.80
N ASP A 20 4.28 1.18 16.13
CA ASP A 20 4.56 2.32 17.00
C ASP A 20 6.07 2.62 17.08
N ASP A 21 6.92 1.63 16.79
CA ASP A 21 8.36 1.80 16.71
C ASP A 21 8.81 2.55 15.45
N ILE A 22 7.94 2.65 14.42
CA ILE A 22 8.28 3.38 13.19
C ILE A 22 8.30 4.88 13.51
N PRO A 23 9.44 5.57 13.29
CA PRO A 23 9.55 6.99 13.61
C PRO A 23 8.45 7.81 12.93
N GLU A 24 7.86 8.71 13.70
CA GLU A 24 6.92 9.69 13.17
C GLU A 24 7.57 10.57 12.09
N ASP A 25 6.74 11.08 11.18
CA ASP A 25 7.24 11.93 10.13
C ASP A 25 7.77 13.27 10.68
N LYS A 26 9.01 13.59 10.32
CA LYS A 26 9.70 14.86 10.63
C LYS A 26 10.14 15.59 9.36
N SER A 27 9.50 15.31 8.23
CA SER A 27 9.98 15.76 6.91
C SER A 27 9.56 17.18 6.51
N TRP A 28 8.89 17.93 7.42
CA TRP A 28 8.31 19.26 7.17
C TRP A 28 7.32 19.31 5.98
N LEU A 29 7.00 18.16 5.39
CA LEU A 29 6.00 18.05 4.35
C LEU A 29 4.63 18.35 4.93
N GLN A 30 3.84 19.11 4.18
CA GLN A 30 2.43 19.31 4.46
C GLN A 30 1.64 18.24 3.72
N TYR A 31 0.65 17.68 4.40
CA TYR A 31 -0.23 16.66 3.85
C TYR A 31 -1.64 17.24 3.82
N PRO A 32 -2.35 17.21 2.69
CA PRO A 32 -3.78 17.54 2.66
C PRO A 32 -4.55 16.51 3.49
N SER A 33 -5.79 16.83 3.88
CA SER A 33 -6.61 15.90 4.66
C SER A 33 -6.86 14.60 3.90
N LEU A 34 -7.15 13.51 4.62
CA LEU A 34 -7.42 12.22 3.99
C LEU A 34 -8.63 12.28 3.03
N GLN A 35 -9.59 13.17 3.30
CA GLN A 35 -10.76 13.40 2.44
C GLN A 35 -10.41 14.12 1.14
N GLU A 36 -9.39 14.98 1.14
CA GLU A 36 -8.89 15.71 -0.03
C GLU A 36 -7.91 14.88 -0.88
N MET A 37 -7.50 13.70 -0.41
CA MET A 37 -6.60 12.82 -1.13
C MET A 37 -7.23 12.23 -2.39
N GLU A 38 -6.57 12.40 -3.53
CA GLU A 38 -6.89 11.70 -4.76
C GLU A 38 -6.28 10.29 -4.75
N PHE A 39 -7.12 9.28 -4.53
CA PHE A 39 -6.73 7.89 -4.68
C PHE A 39 -6.97 7.39 -6.11
N TYR A 40 -5.94 6.80 -6.73
CA TYR A 40 -6.03 6.28 -8.10
C TYR A 40 -5.67 4.80 -8.19
N LEU A 41 -6.23 4.11 -9.19
CA LEU A 41 -5.95 2.70 -9.46
C LEU A 41 -4.64 2.53 -10.24
N PRO A 42 -3.82 1.49 -9.96
CA PRO A 42 -2.64 1.19 -10.76
C PRO A 42 -3.02 0.83 -12.21
N PRO A 43 -2.13 1.02 -13.19
CA PRO A 43 -2.40 0.69 -14.60
C PRO A 43 -2.91 -0.75 -14.80
N VAL A 44 -2.37 -1.72 -14.05
CA VAL A 44 -2.78 -3.13 -14.11
C VAL A 44 -4.26 -3.34 -13.76
N ALA A 45 -4.83 -2.50 -12.89
CA ALA A 45 -6.23 -2.56 -12.50
C ALA A 45 -7.15 -1.88 -13.53
N GLN A 46 -6.63 -0.92 -14.30
CA GLN A 46 -7.37 -0.22 -15.35
C GLN A 46 -7.60 -1.11 -16.58
N VAL A 47 -6.64 -2.00 -16.88
CA VAL A 47 -6.73 -2.96 -17.99
C VAL A 47 -7.31 -4.33 -17.59
N ALA A 48 -7.65 -4.53 -16.31
CA ALA A 48 -8.15 -5.82 -15.82
C ALA A 48 -9.52 -6.22 -16.40
N ASP A 49 -10.26 -5.26 -16.95
CA ASP A 49 -11.55 -5.45 -17.63
C ASP A 49 -11.44 -5.30 -19.16
N HIS A 50 -10.26 -5.55 -19.74
CA HIS A 50 -10.07 -5.39 -21.18
C HIS A 50 -10.97 -6.36 -21.96
N HIS A 51 -11.77 -5.83 -22.90
CA HIS A 51 -12.72 -6.60 -23.70
C HIS A 51 -12.06 -7.72 -24.55
N GLN A 52 -10.74 -7.66 -24.75
CA GLN A 52 -10.00 -8.71 -25.45
C GLN A 52 -9.67 -9.93 -24.57
N LEU A 53 -9.81 -9.85 -23.24
CA LEU A 53 -9.69 -11.00 -22.37
C LEU A 53 -10.99 -11.83 -22.39
N PRO A 54 -10.91 -13.18 -22.35
CA PRO A 54 -12.08 -14.02 -22.13
C PRO A 54 -12.82 -13.56 -20.87
N GLU A 55 -14.16 -13.59 -20.90
CA GLU A 55 -14.99 -13.05 -19.81
C GLU A 55 -14.67 -13.68 -18.44
N ILE A 56 -14.27 -14.96 -18.44
CA ILE A 56 -13.83 -15.72 -17.26
C ILE A 56 -12.58 -15.11 -16.59
N MET A 57 -11.76 -14.40 -17.35
CA MET A 57 -10.50 -13.79 -16.93
C MET A 57 -10.65 -12.29 -16.63
N ARG A 58 -11.79 -11.69 -17.00
CA ARG A 58 -12.05 -10.27 -16.74
C ARG A 58 -12.29 -10.06 -15.24
N LYS A 59 -11.59 -9.09 -14.68
CA LYS A 59 -11.74 -8.68 -13.28
C LYS A 59 -12.07 -7.19 -13.24
N LYS A 60 -12.96 -6.82 -12.32
CA LYS A 60 -13.24 -5.41 -12.04
C LYS A 60 -12.53 -4.97 -10.76
N PRO A 61 -11.90 -3.79 -10.73
CA PRO A 61 -11.43 -3.22 -9.49
C PRO A 61 -12.61 -2.83 -8.60
N VAL A 62 -12.55 -3.20 -7.33
CA VAL A 62 -13.50 -2.78 -6.30
C VAL A 62 -12.72 -2.06 -5.21
N VAL A 63 -13.14 -0.84 -4.92
CA VAL A 63 -12.56 -0.02 -3.84
C VAL A 63 -13.37 -0.21 -2.56
N THR A 64 -12.69 -0.31 -1.43
CA THR A 64 -13.31 -0.42 -0.11
C THR A 64 -12.37 0.13 0.97
N THR A 65 -12.80 0.11 2.23
CA THR A 65 -11.98 0.45 3.39
C THR A 65 -11.80 -0.79 4.26
N ILE A 66 -10.60 -0.95 4.83
CA ILE A 66 -10.27 -2.07 5.71
C ILE A 66 -9.34 -1.63 6.84
N ASN A 67 -9.41 -2.31 7.97
CA ASN A 67 -8.44 -2.13 9.05
C ASN A 67 -7.04 -2.55 8.56
N GLY A 68 -6.11 -1.61 8.54
CA GLY A 68 -4.74 -1.81 8.03
C GLY A 68 -3.95 -2.87 8.79
N PHE A 69 -4.17 -3.04 10.10
CA PHE A 69 -3.53 -4.12 10.86
C PHE A 69 -4.05 -5.50 10.45
N THR A 70 -5.34 -5.61 10.13
CA THR A 70 -5.92 -6.85 9.59
C THR A 70 -5.29 -7.19 8.25
N LEU A 71 -5.18 -6.20 7.36
CA LEU A 71 -4.60 -6.35 6.04
C LEU A 71 -3.11 -6.76 6.08
N LEU A 72 -2.37 -6.25 7.06
CA LEU A 72 -0.93 -6.50 7.24
C LEU A 72 -0.63 -7.77 8.06
N LYS A 73 -1.64 -8.39 8.68
CA LYS A 73 -1.49 -9.50 9.64
C LYS A 73 -0.67 -10.67 9.08
N SER A 74 -0.90 -11.04 7.82
CA SER A 74 -0.22 -12.16 7.16
C SER A 74 1.30 -11.95 6.99
N LEU A 75 1.79 -10.72 7.10
CA LEU A 75 3.22 -10.40 7.03
C LEU A 75 3.92 -10.48 8.39
N GLY A 76 3.17 -10.51 9.50
CA GLY A 76 3.72 -10.45 10.86
C GLY A 76 4.67 -9.25 11.04
N VAL A 77 5.79 -9.45 11.75
CA VAL A 77 6.83 -8.41 11.94
C VAL A 77 7.39 -7.87 10.62
N GLN A 78 7.38 -8.66 9.54
CA GLN A 78 7.87 -8.20 8.24
C GLN A 78 6.99 -7.10 7.64
N ALA A 79 5.78 -6.87 8.17
CA ALA A 79 4.99 -5.69 7.83
C ALA A 79 5.81 -4.40 8.04
N PHE A 80 6.57 -4.32 9.12
CA PHE A 80 7.28 -3.11 9.57
C PHE A 80 8.73 -3.03 9.07
N ASN A 81 9.08 -3.77 8.01
CA ASN A 81 10.40 -3.67 7.40
C ASN A 81 10.44 -2.56 6.33
N ILE A 82 10.95 -1.38 6.69
CA ILE A 82 10.80 -0.14 5.93
C ILE A 82 11.95 0.08 4.96
N ASP A 83 11.64 0.27 3.68
CA ASP A 83 12.62 0.76 2.71
C ASP A 83 12.60 2.29 2.77
N PRO A 84 13.69 2.95 3.18
CA PRO A 84 13.72 4.39 3.41
C PRO A 84 13.46 5.21 2.14
N ARG A 85 13.91 4.72 0.98
CA ARG A 85 13.74 5.40 -0.31
C ARG A 85 12.28 5.35 -0.74
N ARG A 86 11.65 4.17 -0.64
CA ARG A 86 10.21 4.02 -0.91
C ARG A 86 9.39 4.82 0.08
N TRP A 87 9.74 4.79 1.36
CA TRP A 87 9.08 5.56 2.41
C TRP A 87 9.07 7.05 2.08
N HIS A 88 10.23 7.62 1.77
CA HIS A 88 10.34 9.03 1.37
C HIS A 88 9.53 9.34 0.10
N LYS A 89 9.66 8.51 -0.94
CA LYS A 89 8.91 8.68 -2.20
C LYS A 89 7.40 8.71 -1.99
N ILE A 90 6.87 7.81 -1.15
CA ILE A 90 5.44 7.76 -0.85
C ILE A 90 5.00 9.00 -0.07
N LYS A 91 5.79 9.48 0.90
CA LYS A 91 5.49 10.74 1.59
C LYS A 91 5.38 11.92 0.63
N THR A 92 6.27 12.01 -0.35
CA THR A 92 6.19 13.05 -1.40
C THR A 92 4.93 12.94 -2.26
N TYR A 93 4.40 11.73 -2.48
CA TYR A 93 3.12 11.56 -3.18
C TYR A 93 1.95 11.99 -2.31
N LEU A 94 1.92 11.57 -1.05
CA LEU A 94 0.92 12.00 -0.07
C LEU A 94 0.91 13.53 0.08
N SER A 95 2.08 14.18 0.16
CA SER A 95 2.17 15.64 0.27
C SER A 95 1.68 16.39 -0.97
N LYS A 96 1.59 15.71 -2.12
CA LYS A 96 1.00 16.25 -3.35
C LYS A 96 -0.49 15.98 -3.48
N GLY A 97 -1.11 15.36 -2.47
CA GLY A 97 -2.53 15.04 -2.46
C GLY A 97 -2.92 13.87 -3.35
N LYS A 98 -1.96 13.03 -3.77
CA LYS A 98 -2.24 11.95 -4.72
C LYS A 98 -1.52 10.68 -4.35
N ILE A 99 -2.24 9.55 -4.31
CA ILE A 99 -1.63 8.25 -4.00
C ILE A 99 -2.35 7.11 -4.71
N GLU A 100 -1.61 6.10 -5.11
CA GLU A 100 -2.22 4.90 -5.67
C GLU A 100 -2.82 4.05 -4.54
N TYR A 101 -3.98 3.42 -4.76
CA TYR A 101 -4.58 2.50 -3.79
C TYR A 101 -3.65 1.31 -3.46
N PRO A 102 -3.47 0.96 -2.17
CA PRO A 102 -2.95 -0.35 -1.79
C PRO A 102 -3.85 -1.47 -2.32
N GLN A 103 -3.26 -2.60 -2.70
CA GLN A 103 -3.97 -3.74 -3.24
C GLN A 103 -4.12 -4.84 -2.19
N MET A 104 -5.35 -5.33 -2.00
CA MET A 104 -5.64 -6.53 -1.23
C MET A 104 -6.08 -7.69 -2.12
N SER A 105 -6.04 -8.90 -1.57
CA SER A 105 -6.66 -10.07 -2.17
C SER A 105 -8.18 -9.94 -2.19
N ASP A 106 -8.82 -10.67 -3.11
CA ASP A 106 -10.28 -10.68 -3.26
C ASP A 106 -11.03 -11.27 -2.05
N ASP A 107 -10.38 -12.17 -1.30
CA ASP A 107 -10.87 -12.67 -0.01
C ASP A 107 -10.67 -11.67 1.17
N GLY A 108 -10.01 -10.52 0.92
CA GLY A 108 -9.72 -9.50 1.92
C GLY A 108 -8.70 -9.89 3.00
N GLN A 109 -8.03 -11.04 2.87
CA GLN A 109 -7.19 -11.60 3.94
C GLN A 109 -5.73 -11.16 3.90
N ARG A 110 -5.23 -10.69 2.74
CA ARG A 110 -3.81 -10.34 2.59
C ARG A 110 -3.60 -9.11 1.72
N ILE A 111 -2.57 -8.36 2.07
CA ILE A 111 -2.01 -7.34 1.19
C ILE A 111 -1.25 -8.00 0.04
N ILE A 112 -1.52 -7.55 -1.18
CA ILE A 112 -0.81 -7.96 -2.38
C ILE A 112 0.26 -6.92 -2.71
N ASP A 113 -0.09 -5.64 -2.61
CA ASP A 113 0.83 -4.53 -2.81
C ASP A 113 0.43 -3.31 -1.97
N GLY A 114 1.37 -2.38 -1.80
CA GLY A 114 1.11 -1.11 -1.12
C GLY A 114 1.32 -1.13 0.39
N ARG A 115 2.05 -2.12 0.93
CA ARG A 115 2.40 -2.22 2.36
C ARG A 115 2.91 -0.92 2.97
N HIS A 116 3.89 -0.28 2.33
CA HIS A 116 4.43 1.00 2.81
C HIS A 116 3.40 2.14 2.74
N ARG A 117 2.49 2.12 1.74
CA ARG A 117 1.41 3.09 1.61
C ARG A 117 0.39 2.93 2.73
N THR A 118 -0.02 1.70 3.03
CA THR A 118 -0.91 1.39 4.16
C THR A 118 -0.34 1.93 5.47
N LEU A 119 0.93 1.63 5.76
CA LEU A 119 1.59 2.10 6.99
C LEU A 119 1.69 3.63 7.05
N LEU A 120 2.07 4.29 5.95
CA LEU A 120 2.18 5.75 5.90
C LEU A 120 0.83 6.45 6.03
N ILE A 121 -0.22 5.93 5.39
CA ILE A 121 -1.58 6.47 5.53
C ILE A 121 -2.01 6.38 7.00
N MET A 122 -1.81 5.23 7.64
CA MET A 122 -2.14 5.06 9.06
C MET A 122 -1.36 6.03 9.95
N GLN A 123 -0.05 6.20 9.69
CA GLN A 123 0.82 7.03 10.53
C GLN A 123 0.57 8.53 10.36
N ILE A 124 0.44 9.01 9.12
CA ILE A 124 0.27 10.45 8.80
C ILE A 124 -1.13 10.91 9.20
N TYR A 125 -2.17 10.13 8.87
CA TYR A 125 -3.56 10.53 9.11
C TYR A 125 -4.11 10.05 10.45
N LYS A 126 -3.30 9.29 11.22
CA LYS A 126 -3.70 8.73 12.52
C LYS A 126 -5.00 7.92 12.43
N VAL A 127 -5.14 7.14 11.36
CA VAL A 127 -6.30 6.27 11.09
C VAL A 127 -5.90 4.80 11.10
N THR A 128 -6.85 3.91 11.39
CA THR A 128 -6.65 2.46 11.23
C THR A 128 -7.34 1.90 10.00
N ASN A 129 -8.43 2.52 9.54
CA ASN A 129 -9.13 2.13 8.32
C ASN A 129 -8.51 2.82 7.11
N VAL A 130 -8.05 2.04 6.14
CA VAL A 130 -7.32 2.51 4.95
C VAL A 130 -8.13 2.20 3.69
N PRO A 131 -8.25 3.14 2.74
CA PRO A 131 -8.81 2.85 1.42
C PRO A 131 -7.92 1.89 0.65
N VAL A 132 -8.49 0.84 0.09
CA VAL A 132 -7.79 -0.20 -0.68
C VAL A 132 -8.61 -0.63 -1.87
N PHE A 133 -7.99 -1.36 -2.81
CA PHE A 133 -8.71 -2.02 -3.88
C PHE A 133 -8.38 -3.52 -3.96
N TYR A 134 -9.29 -4.28 -4.54
CA TYR A 134 -9.06 -5.66 -4.97
C TYR A 134 -9.68 -5.90 -6.34
N LEU A 135 -9.27 -6.99 -6.99
CA LEU A 135 -9.79 -7.38 -8.30
C LEU A 135 -10.81 -8.50 -8.11
N LYS A 136 -12.11 -8.17 -8.22
CA LYS A 136 -13.19 -9.17 -8.18
C LYS A 136 -13.39 -9.77 -9.57
N ARG A 137 -13.53 -11.09 -9.67
CA ARG A 137 -13.99 -11.72 -10.93
C ARG A 137 -15.40 -11.23 -11.26
N LYS A 138 -15.71 -11.06 -12.54
CA LYS A 138 -17.11 -10.86 -12.95
C LYS A 138 -17.86 -12.17 -12.71
N ASP A 139 -18.94 -12.09 -11.94
CA ASP A 139 -19.84 -13.22 -11.72
C ASP A 139 -20.43 -13.59 -13.09
N MET A 140 -20.31 -14.86 -13.51
CA MET A 140 -20.98 -15.33 -14.72
C MET A 140 -22.47 -15.33 -14.45
N VAL A 141 -23.25 -14.59 -15.24
CA VAL A 141 -24.70 -14.84 -15.33
C VAL A 141 -24.82 -16.16 -16.09
N LEU A 142 -25.15 -17.23 -15.37
CA LEU A 142 -25.53 -18.52 -15.95
C LEU A 142 -26.89 -18.40 -16.65
#